data_AF-A0AA89TM04-F1
#
_entry.id   AF-A0AA89TM04-F1
#
_cell.length_a   1.000
_cell.length_b   1.000
_cell.length_c   1.000
_cell.angle_alpha   90.00
_cell.angle_beta   90.00
_cell.angle_gamma   90.00
#
_symmetry.space_group_name_H-M   'P 1'
#
loop_
_entity.id
_entity.type
_entity.pdbx_description
1 polymer ?
#
loop_
_entity_poly.entity_id
_entity_poly.type
_entity_poly.pdbx_seq_one_letter_code
_entity_poly.pdbx_strand_id
1 'polypeptide(L)'
;MMIPAPSQADLDWAISMASRHGSHAEVHGAGVAELAAARGVLRRAETGESVTNAVLLAAHDLLHTRVPPQLGDSSLRRLAEFLVGRGVVPKPGDYEGRWWLWWPKSGRGPCRDCGKIRSLTRYSARFANEYRYLCARCRGAERQHMAHQADRLLGRQPTSVPAPAPLTSPIEAPAVGTSTPSPSGRDWENYATRLEELLGALDWAGFDLPEEWDTDFDPQEGPLLFATLWRGDGGLDVQYEPHQQTLHLQPFDDVTGDWPESYSLLEDGIAVPVAPSGQAITAVAAAAGQAGLLDATHVQVAEAAPPEAKQEFTLRRMRRIFQPAADFRQLPLPALLREVTENERLNAYLEWVVDMTGWDVAPDIVPDAAALGVAAWCWRNNTAVEDHHLDTDVQMARVNIAVTRITRQHVCPWAGIDWDSIKNALMDPQWALPDGTPICSLFGPGWTEVAATVTAELDRWRHLDHEVLGPQTTMILMSIGGSTSYTDSWWGQGRWLSMCRRVIDDATTAGLSLPPPYDQRGPDALLADLDAPDEVPAPVLGWLIDLPDAGVHGPRGLRMHHVTRPNRHSWDPYWLTES
;
A
#
# COMPACT_ATOMS: atom_id res chain seq x y z
N MET A 1 19.62 1.20 -22.82
CA MET A 1 20.30 0.19 -23.68
C MET A 1 19.71 0.28 -25.08
N MET A 2 20.49 0.54 -26.14
CA MET A 2 19.92 0.87 -27.46
C MET A 2 19.56 -0.38 -28.28
N ILE A 3 18.28 -0.52 -28.61
CA ILE A 3 17.80 -1.45 -29.64
C ILE A 3 18.19 -0.88 -31.01
N PRO A 4 18.76 -1.68 -31.93
CA PRO A 4 19.20 -1.18 -33.23
C PRO A 4 18.04 -0.62 -34.05
N ALA A 5 18.35 0.35 -34.91
CA ALA A 5 17.36 1.00 -35.77
C ALA A 5 16.63 -0.01 -36.68
N PRO A 6 15.30 0.06 -36.79
CA PRO A 6 14.51 -0.86 -37.60
C PRO A 6 14.71 -0.65 -39.11
N SER A 7 14.49 -1.69 -39.91
CA SER A 7 14.42 -1.56 -41.38
C SER A 7 13.08 -0.95 -41.82
N GLN A 8 13.01 -0.43 -43.05
CA GLN A 8 11.74 0.05 -43.61
C GLN A 8 10.66 -1.04 -43.61
N ALA A 9 11.03 -2.29 -43.87
CA ALA A 9 10.11 -3.43 -43.82
C ALA A 9 9.60 -3.73 -42.39
N ASP A 10 10.38 -3.44 -41.35
CA ASP A 10 9.91 -3.54 -39.96
C ASP A 10 8.92 -2.43 -39.63
N LEU A 11 9.16 -1.21 -40.12
CA LEU A 11 8.27 -0.06 -39.98
C LEU A 11 6.94 -0.31 -40.69
N ASP A 12 6.96 -0.80 -41.93
CA ASP A 12 5.75 -1.12 -42.69
C ASP A 12 4.92 -2.22 -42.01
N TRP A 13 5.58 -3.22 -41.41
CA TRP A 13 4.93 -4.24 -40.58
C TRP A 13 4.30 -3.64 -39.32
N ALA A 14 5.03 -2.79 -38.59
CA ALA A 14 4.56 -2.16 -37.35
C ALA A 14 3.36 -1.23 -37.62
N ILE A 15 3.38 -0.49 -38.74
CA ILE A 15 2.25 0.33 -39.21
C ILE A 15 1.06 -0.56 -39.55
N SER A 16 1.26 -1.69 -40.24
CA SER A 16 0.18 -2.63 -40.56
C SER A 16 -0.44 -3.25 -39.32
N MET A 17 0.38 -3.59 -38.32
CA MET A 17 -0.04 -4.08 -37.00
C MET A 17 -0.87 -3.00 -36.28
N ALA A 18 -0.33 -1.80 -36.09
CA ALA A 18 -1.02 -0.70 -35.43
C ALA A 18 -2.37 -0.37 -36.11
N SER A 19 -2.42 -0.42 -37.45
CA SER A 19 -3.63 -0.12 -38.23
C SER A 19 -4.72 -1.19 -38.11
N ARG A 20 -4.37 -2.47 -37.93
CA ARG A 20 -5.34 -3.57 -37.78
C ARG A 20 -6.09 -3.55 -36.44
N HIS A 21 -5.60 -2.78 -35.47
CA HIS A 21 -6.05 -2.84 -34.09
C HIS A 21 -6.77 -1.57 -33.61
N GLY A 22 -7.20 -0.70 -34.54
CA GLY A 22 -8.13 0.41 -34.25
C GLY A 22 -7.49 1.66 -33.62
N SER A 23 -6.18 1.68 -33.35
CA SER A 23 -5.46 2.86 -32.85
C SER A 23 -5.18 3.85 -33.98
N HIS A 24 -6.21 4.55 -34.47
CA HIS A 24 -6.04 5.62 -35.46
C HIS A 24 -5.25 6.84 -34.94
N ALA A 25 -4.99 6.94 -33.62
CA ALA A 25 -4.26 8.04 -33.01
C ALA A 25 -2.72 7.87 -32.99
N GLU A 26 -2.15 6.70 -33.31
CA GLU A 26 -0.71 6.43 -33.17
C GLU A 26 -0.01 5.98 -34.47
N VAL A 27 -0.58 6.25 -35.64
CA VAL A 27 0.01 5.81 -36.93
C VAL A 27 1.37 6.50 -37.22
N HIS A 28 1.75 7.54 -36.46
CA HIS A 28 3.02 8.26 -36.59
C HIS A 28 3.77 8.53 -35.26
N GLY A 29 3.56 7.70 -34.23
CA GLY A 29 4.18 7.87 -32.89
C GLY A 29 5.42 7.00 -32.61
N ALA A 30 6.05 7.23 -31.45
CA ALA A 30 7.19 6.45 -30.91
C ALA A 30 6.89 4.94 -30.80
N GLY A 31 5.64 4.55 -30.56
CA GLY A 31 5.22 3.14 -30.46
C GLY A 31 5.41 2.33 -31.75
N VAL A 32 5.28 2.94 -32.93
CA VAL A 32 5.53 2.25 -34.22
C VAL A 32 7.02 1.96 -34.40
N ALA A 33 7.89 2.89 -34.00
CA ALA A 33 9.33 2.72 -34.07
C ALA A 33 9.81 1.63 -33.10
N GLU A 34 9.26 1.58 -31.90
CA GLU A 34 9.54 0.55 -30.89
C GLU A 34 9.12 -0.87 -31.36
N LEU A 35 7.90 -1.00 -31.90
CA LEU A 35 7.40 -2.26 -32.47
C LEU A 35 8.26 -2.73 -33.65
N ALA A 36 8.64 -1.80 -34.52
CA ALA A 36 9.54 -2.08 -35.64
C ALA A 36 10.93 -2.52 -35.15
N ALA A 37 11.46 -1.86 -34.11
CA ALA A 37 12.77 -2.19 -33.54
C ALA A 37 12.77 -3.60 -32.94
N ALA A 38 11.71 -3.97 -32.22
CA ALA A 38 11.53 -5.31 -31.68
C ALA A 38 11.42 -6.39 -32.79
N ARG A 39 10.71 -6.11 -33.87
CA ARG A 39 10.63 -6.99 -35.05
C ARG A 39 11.99 -7.14 -35.75
N GLY A 40 12.76 -6.06 -35.83
CA GLY A 40 14.11 -6.07 -36.38
C GLY A 40 15.05 -6.97 -35.58
N VAL A 41 14.96 -6.92 -34.24
CA VAL A 41 15.72 -7.82 -33.35
C VAL A 41 15.38 -9.29 -33.59
N LEU A 42 14.08 -9.62 -33.69
CA LEU A 42 13.65 -10.99 -34.00
C LEU A 42 14.24 -11.47 -35.34
N ARG A 43 14.15 -10.65 -36.38
CA ARG A 43 14.65 -11.00 -37.72
C ARG A 43 16.15 -11.31 -37.69
N ARG A 44 16.93 -10.51 -36.98
CA ARG A 44 18.38 -10.74 -36.81
C ARG A 44 18.68 -12.04 -36.09
N ALA A 45 17.87 -12.38 -35.07
CA ALA A 45 17.99 -13.67 -34.40
C ALA A 45 17.63 -14.85 -35.33
N GLU A 46 16.62 -14.69 -36.19
CA GLU A 46 16.21 -15.68 -37.20
C GLU A 46 17.25 -15.90 -38.31
N THR A 47 17.98 -14.84 -38.70
CA THR A 47 19.05 -14.93 -39.71
C THR A 47 20.39 -15.42 -39.15
N GLY A 48 20.45 -15.71 -37.84
CA GLY A 48 21.66 -16.20 -37.18
C GLY A 48 22.68 -15.11 -36.84
N GLU A 49 22.29 -13.83 -36.90
CA GLU A 49 23.14 -12.76 -36.41
C GLU A 49 23.29 -12.81 -34.87
N SER A 50 24.46 -12.39 -34.38
CA SER A 50 24.71 -12.31 -32.94
C SER A 50 23.90 -11.17 -32.32
N VAL A 51 22.78 -11.52 -31.71
CA VAL A 51 21.98 -10.67 -30.83
C VAL A 51 22.26 -11.09 -29.38
N THR A 52 22.46 -10.14 -28.45
CA THR A 52 22.65 -10.47 -27.03
C THR A 52 21.33 -10.90 -26.39
N ASN A 53 21.41 -11.65 -25.28
CA ASN A 53 20.23 -12.08 -24.53
C ASN A 53 19.40 -10.87 -24.03
N ALA A 54 20.07 -9.80 -23.60
CA ALA A 54 19.42 -8.56 -23.17
C ALA A 54 18.65 -7.86 -24.31
N VAL A 55 19.19 -7.82 -25.53
CA VAL A 55 18.51 -7.20 -26.68
C VAL A 55 17.31 -8.03 -27.15
N LEU A 56 17.45 -9.36 -27.16
CA LEU A 56 16.33 -10.27 -27.43
C LEU A 56 15.18 -10.10 -26.43
N LEU A 57 15.52 -9.95 -25.15
CA LEU A 57 14.55 -9.78 -24.08
C LEU A 57 13.84 -8.41 -24.15
N ALA A 58 14.60 -7.33 -24.35
CA ALA A 58 14.02 -6.00 -24.52
C ALA A 58 13.05 -5.93 -25.72
N ALA A 59 13.38 -6.61 -26.81
CA ALA A 59 12.46 -6.73 -27.96
C ALA A 59 11.18 -7.51 -27.62
N HIS A 60 11.28 -8.54 -26.78
CA HIS A 60 10.11 -9.27 -26.32
C HIS A 60 9.22 -8.41 -25.40
N ASP A 61 9.79 -7.74 -24.39
CA ASP A 61 9.02 -6.92 -23.45
C ASP A 61 8.31 -5.76 -24.16
N LEU A 62 8.94 -5.16 -25.18
CA LEU A 62 8.32 -4.14 -26.04
C LEU A 62 7.13 -4.70 -26.85
N LEU A 63 7.23 -5.92 -27.37
CA LEU A 63 6.10 -6.54 -28.08
C LEU A 63 4.99 -6.94 -27.10
N HIS A 64 5.34 -7.45 -25.91
CA HIS A 64 4.37 -7.84 -24.89
C HIS A 64 3.54 -6.67 -24.36
N THR A 65 4.18 -5.54 -24.05
CA THR A 65 3.50 -4.35 -23.52
C THR A 65 2.57 -3.68 -24.53
N ARG A 66 2.80 -3.89 -25.83
CA ARG A 66 2.08 -3.20 -26.91
C ARG A 66 1.08 -4.08 -27.66
N VAL A 67 1.20 -5.41 -27.57
CA VAL A 67 0.29 -6.36 -28.24
C VAL A 67 -0.65 -7.00 -27.21
N PRO A 68 -1.99 -6.87 -27.36
CA PRO A 68 -2.94 -7.41 -26.40
C PRO A 68 -2.77 -8.93 -26.17
N PRO A 69 -2.87 -9.43 -24.92
CA PRO A 69 -2.65 -10.83 -24.55
C PRO A 69 -3.54 -11.86 -25.28
N GLN A 70 -4.69 -11.43 -25.81
CA GLN A 70 -5.67 -12.31 -26.43
C GLN A 70 -5.34 -12.65 -27.90
N LEU A 71 -4.31 -12.03 -28.48
CA LEU A 71 -4.08 -12.03 -29.94
C LEU A 71 -2.87 -12.82 -30.43
N GLY A 72 -2.09 -13.45 -29.54
CA GLY A 72 -1.12 -14.51 -29.86
C GLY A 72 -0.20 -14.22 -31.06
N ASP A 73 0.49 -13.08 -31.10
CA ASP A 73 1.37 -12.74 -32.23
C ASP A 73 2.52 -13.77 -32.37
N SER A 74 2.65 -14.27 -33.60
CA SER A 74 3.76 -15.13 -34.04
C SER A 74 5.15 -14.56 -33.75
N SER A 75 5.30 -13.22 -33.73
CA SER A 75 6.58 -12.55 -33.42
C SER A 75 6.96 -12.71 -31.94
N LEU A 76 6.01 -12.48 -31.04
CA LEU A 76 6.18 -12.64 -29.60
C LEU A 76 6.53 -14.09 -29.27
N ARG A 77 5.81 -15.03 -29.89
CA ARG A 77 6.11 -16.46 -29.80
C ARG A 77 7.52 -16.80 -30.27
N ARG A 78 7.95 -16.31 -31.42
CA ARG A 78 9.29 -16.62 -31.94
C ARG A 78 10.41 -16.06 -31.06
N LEU A 79 10.26 -14.83 -30.56
CA LEU A 79 11.23 -14.25 -29.63
C LEU A 79 11.34 -15.07 -28.35
N ALA A 80 10.21 -15.51 -27.82
CA ALA A 80 10.20 -16.34 -26.63
C ALA A 80 10.81 -17.74 -26.87
N GLU A 81 10.63 -18.34 -28.05
CA GLU A 81 11.33 -19.58 -28.45
C GLU A 81 12.86 -19.39 -28.48
N PHE A 82 13.36 -18.25 -28.97
CA PHE A 82 14.80 -17.94 -28.94
C PHE A 82 15.34 -17.80 -27.51
N LEU A 83 14.58 -17.13 -26.63
CA LEU A 83 14.96 -16.91 -25.24
C LEU A 83 14.98 -18.22 -24.44
N VAL A 84 14.00 -19.11 -24.68
CA VAL A 84 14.01 -20.48 -24.14
C VAL A 84 15.18 -21.31 -24.70
N GLY A 85 15.39 -21.26 -26.02
CA GLY A 85 16.47 -22.02 -26.68
C GLY A 85 17.87 -21.62 -26.23
N ARG A 86 18.03 -20.38 -25.75
CA ARG A 86 19.28 -19.84 -25.21
C ARG A 86 19.42 -19.99 -23.69
N GLY A 87 18.44 -20.62 -23.04
CA GLY A 87 18.43 -20.79 -21.58
C GLY A 87 18.30 -19.47 -20.82
N VAL A 88 17.87 -18.40 -21.49
CA VAL A 88 17.59 -17.10 -20.84
C VAL A 88 16.33 -17.20 -19.99
N VAL A 89 15.38 -18.04 -20.44
CA VAL A 89 14.13 -18.33 -19.75
C VAL A 89 13.92 -19.85 -19.63
N PRO A 90 13.36 -20.33 -18.51
CA PRO A 90 13.03 -21.75 -18.34
C PRO A 90 12.11 -22.32 -19.42
N LYS A 91 12.05 -23.66 -19.55
CA LYS A 91 11.28 -24.29 -20.63
C LYS A 91 9.77 -24.26 -20.32
N PRO A 92 8.93 -24.27 -21.37
CA PRO A 92 7.47 -24.26 -21.25
C PRO A 92 6.91 -25.33 -20.28
N GLY A 93 7.52 -26.51 -20.24
CA GLY A 93 7.09 -27.64 -19.41
C GLY A 93 7.46 -27.51 -17.93
N ASP A 94 8.32 -26.56 -17.55
CA ASP A 94 8.78 -26.40 -16.17
C ASP A 94 7.78 -25.62 -15.30
N TYR A 95 6.73 -25.01 -15.91
CA TYR A 95 5.72 -24.16 -15.27
C TYR A 95 4.33 -24.32 -15.95
N GLU A 96 3.80 -25.54 -16.03
CA GLU A 96 2.42 -25.86 -16.49
C GLU A 96 1.99 -25.42 -17.92
N GLY A 97 2.91 -24.95 -18.75
CA GLY A 97 2.69 -24.68 -20.19
C GLY A 97 2.34 -23.22 -20.54
N ARG A 98 2.63 -22.82 -21.80
CA ARG A 98 2.43 -21.50 -22.49
C ARG A 98 2.75 -20.19 -21.75
N TRP A 99 3.19 -20.21 -20.49
CA TRP A 99 3.60 -19.06 -19.69
C TRP A 99 4.71 -18.21 -20.33
N TRP A 100 5.59 -18.85 -21.11
CA TRP A 100 6.67 -18.24 -21.87
C TRP A 100 6.20 -17.28 -22.99
N LEU A 101 4.93 -17.30 -23.39
CA LEU A 101 4.37 -16.35 -24.37
C LEU A 101 4.00 -15.00 -23.75
N TRP A 102 3.92 -14.89 -22.42
CA TRP A 102 3.25 -13.79 -21.72
C TRP A 102 3.99 -13.34 -20.45
N TRP A 103 5.32 -13.55 -20.37
CA TRP A 103 6.17 -13.38 -19.18
C TRP A 103 5.55 -12.63 -18.00
N PRO A 104 4.92 -13.34 -17.05
CA PRO A 104 4.34 -12.66 -15.92
C PRO A 104 5.47 -12.25 -14.98
N LYS A 105 5.38 -11.01 -14.44
CA LYS A 105 6.33 -10.45 -13.47
C LYS A 105 6.43 -11.33 -12.21
N SER A 106 5.35 -12.04 -11.90
CA SER A 106 5.24 -13.05 -10.85
C SER A 106 4.69 -14.36 -11.41
N GLY A 107 5.00 -15.50 -10.81
CA GLY A 107 4.45 -16.80 -11.22
C GLY A 107 4.98 -17.94 -10.37
N ARG A 108 4.38 -19.12 -10.43
CA ARG A 108 4.80 -20.26 -9.60
C ARG A 108 5.66 -21.26 -10.36
N GLY A 109 6.85 -21.59 -9.84
CA GLY A 109 7.71 -22.66 -10.38
C GLY A 109 9.11 -22.73 -9.76
N PRO A 110 10.09 -23.41 -10.38
CA PRO A 110 11.40 -23.63 -9.78
C PRO A 110 12.26 -22.36 -9.67
N CYS A 111 12.53 -21.93 -8.44
CA CYS A 111 13.50 -20.85 -8.16
C CYS A 111 14.89 -21.21 -8.71
N ARG A 112 15.58 -20.28 -9.37
CA ARG A 112 16.93 -20.50 -9.93
C ARG A 112 17.90 -21.00 -8.88
N ASP A 113 17.89 -20.38 -7.70
CA ASP A 113 18.95 -20.56 -6.72
C ASP A 113 18.70 -21.76 -5.81
N CYS A 114 17.46 -21.99 -5.38
CA CYS A 114 17.14 -23.14 -4.51
C CYS A 114 16.51 -24.32 -5.25
N GLY A 115 16.11 -24.18 -6.52
CA GLY A 115 15.48 -25.23 -7.33
C GLY A 115 14.07 -25.65 -6.91
N LYS A 116 13.53 -25.11 -5.81
CA LYS A 116 12.20 -25.46 -5.27
C LYS A 116 11.08 -24.75 -6.03
N ILE A 117 9.94 -25.42 -6.17
CA ILE A 117 8.70 -24.82 -6.69
C ILE A 117 8.19 -23.80 -5.67
N ARG A 118 8.12 -22.54 -6.08
CA ARG A 118 7.87 -21.36 -5.25
C ARG A 118 7.04 -20.35 -6.04
N SER A 119 6.40 -19.41 -5.36
CA SER A 119 6.06 -18.12 -5.95
C SER A 119 7.37 -17.40 -6.28
N LEU A 120 7.52 -17.05 -7.55
CA LEU A 120 8.71 -16.44 -8.10
C LEU A 120 8.37 -15.06 -8.59
N THR A 121 9.28 -14.14 -8.34
CA THR A 121 9.31 -12.85 -9.02
C THR A 121 10.42 -12.91 -10.06
N ARG A 122 10.16 -12.34 -11.22
CA ARG A 122 11.16 -12.17 -12.28
C ARG A 122 12.10 -11.04 -11.87
N TYR A 123 13.40 -11.29 -11.84
CA TYR A 123 14.42 -10.31 -11.50
C TYR A 123 15.31 -9.97 -12.69
N SER A 124 15.43 -8.67 -12.96
CA SER A 124 16.16 -8.02 -14.03
C SER A 124 17.66 -7.84 -13.76
N ALA A 125 18.42 -7.71 -14.84
CA ALA A 125 19.88 -7.53 -14.83
C ALA A 125 20.29 -6.11 -14.40
N ARG A 126 20.30 -5.84 -13.09
CA ARG A 126 21.09 -4.74 -12.49
C ARG A 126 22.33 -5.30 -11.78
N PHE A 127 23.41 -4.51 -11.74
CA PHE A 127 24.72 -4.89 -11.17
C PHE A 127 25.41 -6.11 -11.84
N ALA A 128 25.28 -6.25 -13.16
CA ALA A 128 25.88 -7.34 -13.95
C ALA A 128 25.36 -8.77 -13.64
N ASN A 129 24.24 -8.88 -12.93
CA ASN A 129 23.58 -10.16 -12.68
C ASN A 129 22.75 -10.60 -13.88
N GLU A 130 22.74 -11.91 -14.17
CA GLU A 130 21.85 -12.49 -15.18
C GLU A 130 20.39 -12.48 -14.69
N TYR A 131 19.45 -12.27 -15.62
CA TYR A 131 18.01 -12.44 -15.39
C TYR A 131 17.71 -13.79 -14.75
N ARG A 132 16.87 -13.80 -13.72
CA ARG A 132 16.53 -15.00 -12.96
C ARG A 132 15.20 -14.87 -12.23
N TYR A 133 14.51 -16.01 -12.08
CA TYR A 133 13.37 -16.11 -11.18
C TYR A 133 13.87 -16.57 -9.80
N LEU A 134 13.65 -15.75 -8.77
CA LEU A 134 13.98 -16.10 -7.39
C LEU A 134 12.71 -16.14 -6.55
N CYS A 135 12.69 -16.96 -5.50
CA CYS A 135 11.71 -16.83 -4.44
C CYS A 135 12.14 -15.72 -3.46
N ALA A 136 11.21 -15.19 -2.66
CA ALA A 136 11.49 -14.09 -1.74
C ALA A 136 12.63 -14.39 -0.74
N ARG A 137 12.81 -15.64 -0.28
CA ARG A 137 13.95 -16.03 0.57
C ARG A 137 15.31 -15.92 -0.13
N CYS A 138 15.47 -16.54 -1.30
CA CYS A 138 16.72 -16.46 -2.06
C CYS A 138 17.04 -15.00 -2.42
N ARG A 139 16.00 -14.22 -2.69
CA ARG A 139 16.12 -12.78 -2.87
C ARG A 139 16.57 -12.05 -1.60
N GLY A 140 15.98 -12.35 -0.45
CA GLY A 140 16.40 -11.81 0.85
C GLY A 140 17.89 -12.09 1.17
N ALA A 141 18.35 -13.30 0.90
CA ALA A 141 19.76 -13.68 1.06
C ALA A 141 20.67 -12.91 0.08
N GLU A 142 20.24 -12.76 -1.17
CA GLU A 142 20.95 -11.95 -2.18
C GLU A 142 21.04 -10.48 -1.75
N ARG A 143 19.98 -9.89 -1.19
CA ARG A 143 19.98 -8.52 -0.62
C ARG A 143 21.04 -8.37 0.47
N GLN A 144 21.05 -9.27 1.45
CA GLN A 144 22.01 -9.23 2.56
C GLN A 144 23.45 -9.30 2.03
N HIS A 145 23.69 -10.17 1.04
CA HIS A 145 24.99 -10.28 0.40
C HIS A 145 25.41 -8.97 -0.32
N MET A 146 24.50 -8.37 -1.11
CA MET A 146 24.75 -7.12 -1.83
C MET A 146 24.95 -5.94 -0.88
N ALA A 147 24.15 -5.82 0.17
CA ALA A 147 24.28 -4.79 1.20
C ALA A 147 25.64 -4.87 1.88
N HIS A 148 26.07 -6.08 2.30
CA HIS A 148 27.40 -6.31 2.86
C HIS A 148 28.53 -5.98 1.87
N GLN A 149 28.33 -6.21 0.57
CA GLN A 149 29.29 -5.87 -0.46
C GLN A 149 29.38 -4.35 -0.68
N ALA A 150 28.23 -3.66 -0.70
CA ALA A 150 28.15 -2.21 -0.83
C ALA A 150 28.79 -1.47 0.37
N ASP A 151 28.52 -1.93 1.60
CA ASP A 151 29.15 -1.37 2.82
C ASP A 151 30.67 -1.51 2.78
N ARG A 152 31.17 -2.67 2.32
CA ARG A 152 32.61 -2.90 2.12
C ARG A 152 33.23 -1.97 1.07
N LEU A 153 32.52 -1.70 -0.03
CA LEU A 153 32.99 -0.83 -1.11
C LEU A 153 32.97 0.65 -0.72
N LEU A 154 32.02 1.07 0.12
CA LEU A 154 31.89 2.45 0.62
C LEU A 154 32.78 2.74 1.84
N GLY A 155 33.57 1.77 2.30
CA GLY A 155 34.47 1.94 3.46
C GLY A 155 33.73 2.17 4.78
N ARG A 156 32.41 1.90 4.81
CA ARG A 156 31.62 1.93 6.05
C ARG A 156 31.94 0.65 6.80
N GLN A 157 32.66 0.77 7.93
CA GLN A 157 32.69 -0.35 8.86
C GLN A 157 31.26 -0.60 9.32
N PRO A 158 30.80 -1.87 9.37
CA PRO A 158 29.54 -2.17 10.03
C PRO A 158 29.63 -1.55 11.42
N THR A 159 28.66 -0.69 11.78
CA THR A 159 28.47 -0.29 13.17
C THR A 159 28.32 -1.59 13.92
N SER A 160 29.35 -1.93 14.71
CA SER A 160 29.30 -3.08 15.58
C SER A 160 28.07 -2.90 16.45
N VAL A 161 27.04 -3.70 16.20
CA VAL A 161 26.10 -4.07 17.26
C VAL A 161 26.99 -4.48 18.44
N PRO A 162 26.83 -3.90 19.64
CA PRO A 162 27.62 -4.29 20.77
C PRO A 162 27.44 -5.80 20.93
N ALA A 163 28.55 -6.53 20.83
CA ALA A 163 28.57 -7.95 21.12
C ALA A 163 27.91 -8.16 22.50
N PRO A 164 27.01 -9.14 22.64
CA PRO A 164 26.44 -9.45 23.95
C PRO A 164 27.60 -9.68 24.93
N ALA A 165 27.51 -9.04 26.09
CA ALA A 165 28.52 -9.13 27.14
C ALA A 165 28.90 -10.60 27.39
N PRO A 166 30.19 -10.93 27.58
CA PRO A 166 30.61 -12.30 27.82
C PRO A 166 30.02 -12.79 29.14
N LEU A 167 28.97 -13.62 29.06
CA LEU A 167 28.46 -14.40 30.18
C LEU A 167 29.54 -15.41 30.57
N THR A 168 30.38 -15.01 31.51
CA THR A 168 31.30 -15.89 32.21
C THR A 168 30.53 -16.60 33.33
N SER A 169 29.88 -17.70 32.98
CA SER A 169 29.57 -18.82 33.88
C SER A 169 29.27 -20.05 33.01
N PRO A 170 29.86 -21.23 33.31
CA PRO A 170 29.72 -22.41 32.47
C PRO A 170 28.31 -22.99 32.65
N ILE A 171 27.41 -22.65 31.73
CA ILE A 171 26.19 -23.42 31.52
C ILE A 171 26.57 -24.49 30.50
N GLU A 172 26.44 -25.76 30.91
CA GLU A 172 26.60 -26.92 30.05
C GLU A 172 25.91 -26.69 28.71
N ALA A 173 26.67 -26.82 27.62
CA ALA A 173 26.10 -26.83 26.28
C ALA A 173 25.05 -27.95 26.21
N PRO A 174 23.78 -27.66 25.87
CA PRO A 174 22.86 -28.73 25.56
C PRO A 174 23.39 -29.44 24.32
N ALA A 175 23.41 -30.76 24.41
CA ALA A 175 23.96 -31.65 23.41
C ALA A 175 23.47 -31.31 21.99
N VAL A 176 24.41 -31.31 21.05
CA VAL A 176 24.16 -31.47 19.62
C VAL A 176 23.25 -32.68 19.42
N GLY A 177 22.02 -32.46 18.93
CA GLY A 177 21.18 -33.54 18.42
C GLY A 177 19.71 -33.52 18.82
N THR A 178 18.95 -32.52 18.38
CA THR A 178 17.55 -32.73 17.99
C THR A 178 17.30 -31.92 16.73
N SER A 179 17.44 -32.56 15.56
CA SER A 179 16.92 -32.02 14.31
C SER A 179 15.42 -31.81 14.49
N THR A 180 14.94 -30.57 14.38
CA THR A 180 13.51 -30.30 14.35
C THR A 180 12.90 -31.15 13.23
N PRO A 181 11.89 -31.99 13.48
CA PRO A 181 11.28 -32.76 12.42
C PRO A 181 10.69 -31.79 11.39
N SER A 182 10.84 -32.12 10.10
CA SER A 182 10.22 -31.34 9.02
C SER A 182 8.70 -31.25 9.28
N PRO A 183 8.09 -30.06 9.14
CA PRO A 183 6.66 -29.91 9.34
C PRO A 183 5.86 -30.80 8.38
N SER A 184 4.75 -31.35 8.89
CA SER A 184 3.77 -32.06 8.08
C SER A 184 2.94 -31.08 7.24
N GLY A 185 2.20 -31.57 6.23
CA GLY A 185 1.29 -30.73 5.45
C GLY A 185 0.28 -29.96 6.32
N ARG A 186 -0.23 -30.62 7.37
CA ARG A 186 -1.14 -30.00 8.34
C ARG A 186 -0.47 -28.90 9.16
N ASP A 187 0.82 -29.06 9.46
CA ASP A 187 1.56 -28.01 10.17
C ASP A 187 1.71 -26.76 9.29
N TRP A 188 1.98 -26.94 7.99
CA TRP A 188 2.03 -25.83 7.04
C TRP A 188 0.69 -25.10 6.90
N GLU A 189 -0.41 -25.84 6.79
CA GLU A 189 -1.76 -25.26 6.77
C GLU A 189 -2.02 -24.44 8.04
N ASN A 190 -1.70 -24.99 9.22
CA ASN A 190 -1.86 -24.27 10.48
C ASN A 190 -0.98 -23.01 10.55
N TYR A 191 0.25 -23.06 10.03
CA TYR A 191 1.13 -21.89 10.00
C TYR A 191 0.64 -20.81 9.03
N ALA A 192 0.10 -21.20 7.87
CA ALA A 192 -0.49 -20.28 6.89
C ALA A 192 -1.74 -19.59 7.46
N THR A 193 -2.69 -20.35 8.02
CA THR A 193 -3.87 -19.79 8.69
C THR A 193 -3.47 -18.84 9.82
N ARG A 194 -2.45 -19.22 10.62
CA ARG A 194 -1.96 -18.34 11.67
C ARG A 194 -1.36 -17.04 11.13
N LEU A 195 -0.63 -17.11 10.01
CA LEU A 195 -0.06 -15.93 9.38
C LEU A 195 -1.15 -14.99 8.86
N GLU A 196 -2.19 -15.53 8.23
CA GLU A 196 -3.37 -14.78 7.79
C GLU A 196 -4.06 -14.07 8.97
N GLU A 197 -4.26 -14.77 10.10
CA GLU A 197 -4.80 -14.15 11.32
C GLU A 197 -3.93 -13.00 11.84
N LEU A 198 -2.60 -13.17 11.84
CA LEU A 198 -1.66 -12.14 12.28
C LEU A 198 -1.67 -10.91 11.36
N LEU A 199 -1.84 -11.13 10.06
CA LEU A 199 -1.85 -10.07 9.04
C LEU A 199 -3.25 -9.50 8.76
N GLY A 200 -4.29 -9.96 9.46
CA GLY A 200 -5.68 -9.56 9.19
C GLY A 200 -5.91 -8.04 9.24
N ALA A 201 -5.15 -7.29 10.05
CA ALA A 201 -5.22 -5.83 10.07
C ALA A 201 -4.65 -5.20 8.78
N LEU A 202 -3.61 -5.79 8.19
CA LEU A 202 -3.06 -5.34 6.91
C LEU A 202 -3.99 -5.69 5.75
N ASP A 203 -4.56 -6.90 5.75
CA ASP A 203 -5.59 -7.31 4.77
C ASP A 203 -6.78 -6.33 4.79
N TRP A 204 -7.30 -6.02 5.98
CA TRP A 204 -8.34 -5.00 6.16
C TRP A 204 -7.91 -3.62 5.63
N ALA A 205 -6.64 -3.25 5.83
CA ALA A 205 -6.07 -1.99 5.34
C ALA A 205 -5.72 -2.00 3.83
N GLY A 206 -6.18 -3.01 3.08
CA GLY A 206 -6.09 -3.07 1.62
C GLY A 206 -4.84 -3.74 1.07
N PHE A 207 -4.10 -4.51 1.87
CA PHE A 207 -2.98 -5.31 1.37
C PHE A 207 -3.47 -6.62 0.77
N ASP A 208 -3.01 -6.93 -0.43
CA ASP A 208 -3.29 -8.20 -1.09
C ASP A 208 -2.49 -9.33 -0.41
N LEU A 209 -3.19 -10.20 0.32
CA LEU A 209 -2.62 -11.45 0.81
C LEU A 209 -2.53 -12.48 -0.34
N PRO A 210 -1.43 -13.25 -0.44
CA PRO A 210 -1.29 -14.24 -1.50
C PRO A 210 -2.24 -15.43 -1.29
N GLU A 211 -2.76 -16.00 -2.39
CA GLU A 211 -3.56 -17.23 -2.34
C GLU A 211 -2.76 -18.43 -1.79
N GLU A 212 -1.44 -18.41 -1.99
CA GLU A 212 -0.51 -19.42 -1.48
C GLU A 212 0.78 -18.78 -0.96
N TRP A 213 1.17 -19.17 0.25
CA TRP A 213 2.41 -18.74 0.89
C TRP A 213 3.61 -19.53 0.39
N ASP A 214 4.75 -18.84 0.20
CA ASP A 214 6.03 -19.54 0.05
C ASP A 214 6.49 -20.12 1.38
N THR A 215 6.92 -21.38 1.39
CA THR A 215 7.19 -22.15 2.62
C THR A 215 8.56 -22.83 2.61
N ASP A 216 9.52 -22.43 3.43
CA ASP A 216 10.83 -23.10 3.50
C ASP A 216 11.09 -23.78 4.83
N PHE A 217 11.88 -24.86 4.81
CA PHE A 217 12.31 -25.54 6.03
C PHE A 217 13.83 -25.57 6.08
N ASP A 218 14.36 -24.96 7.13
CA ASP A 218 15.76 -25.01 7.49
C ASP A 218 15.94 -25.85 8.77
N PRO A 219 16.86 -26.82 8.83
CA PRO A 219 17.07 -27.60 10.04
C PRO A 219 17.53 -26.79 11.27
N GLN A 220 18.10 -25.60 11.07
CA GLN A 220 18.56 -24.69 12.11
C GLN A 220 17.53 -23.60 12.42
N GLU A 221 16.91 -23.01 11.40
CA GLU A 221 15.94 -21.91 11.57
C GLU A 221 14.49 -22.40 11.76
N GLY A 222 14.19 -23.62 11.32
CA GLY A 222 12.86 -24.23 11.36
C GLY A 222 12.00 -23.91 10.12
N PRO A 223 10.67 -24.05 10.23
CA PRO A 223 9.74 -23.58 9.20
C PRO A 223 9.81 -22.06 9.02
N LEU A 224 9.63 -21.62 7.79
CA LEU A 224 9.57 -20.22 7.36
C LEU A 224 8.42 -20.05 6.36
N LEU A 225 7.63 -19.00 6.50
CA LEU A 225 6.62 -18.58 5.52
C LEU A 225 6.93 -17.16 5.09
N PHE A 226 6.83 -16.83 3.81
CA PHE A 226 7.13 -15.48 3.33
C PHE A 226 6.34 -15.09 2.08
N ALA A 227 6.19 -13.78 1.87
CA ALA A 227 5.59 -13.18 0.68
C ALA A 227 5.95 -11.70 0.56
N THR A 228 5.73 -11.12 -0.61
CA THR A 228 5.63 -9.67 -0.77
C THR A 228 4.15 -9.32 -0.81
N LEU A 229 3.70 -8.48 0.11
CA LEU A 229 2.35 -7.92 0.16
C LEU A 229 2.34 -6.59 -0.60
N TRP A 230 1.25 -6.36 -1.33
CA TRP A 230 1.07 -5.16 -2.14
C TRP A 230 -0.16 -4.41 -1.68
N ARG A 231 -0.02 -3.09 -1.57
CA ARG A 231 -1.15 -2.17 -1.57
C ARG A 231 -0.79 -1.04 -2.50
N GLY A 232 -1.58 -0.86 -3.54
CA GLY A 232 -1.23 0.19 -4.47
C GLY A 232 0.01 -0.20 -5.30
N ASP A 233 0.96 0.73 -5.39
CA ASP A 233 2.32 0.49 -5.87
C ASP A 233 3.29 0.32 -4.67
N GLY A 234 2.78 0.34 -3.44
CA GLY A 234 3.55 0.15 -2.23
C GLY A 234 3.78 -1.34 -1.95
N GLY A 235 5.05 -1.72 -1.78
CA GLY A 235 5.46 -3.07 -1.43
C GLY A 235 5.91 -3.20 0.02
N LEU A 236 5.63 -4.38 0.61
CA LEU A 236 6.11 -4.80 1.93
C LEU A 236 6.48 -6.29 1.89
N ASP A 237 7.68 -6.65 2.33
CA ASP A 237 8.04 -8.06 2.47
C ASP A 237 7.66 -8.58 3.86
N VAL A 238 7.08 -9.77 3.93
CA VAL A 238 6.69 -10.42 5.18
C VAL A 238 7.37 -11.77 5.28
N GLN A 239 7.94 -12.06 6.46
CA GLN A 239 8.51 -13.36 6.81
C GLN A 239 8.04 -13.79 8.19
N TYR A 240 7.39 -14.94 8.28
CA TYR A 240 6.95 -15.54 9.53
C TYR A 240 7.79 -16.77 9.87
N GLU A 241 8.27 -16.80 11.10
CA GLU A 241 9.12 -17.85 11.65
C GLU A 241 8.38 -18.55 12.79
N PRO A 242 7.53 -19.57 12.53
CA PRO A 242 6.74 -20.24 13.57
C PRO A 242 7.58 -20.79 14.73
N HIS A 243 8.80 -21.26 14.45
CA HIS A 243 9.68 -21.81 15.47
C HIS A 243 10.20 -20.74 16.44
N GLN A 244 10.59 -19.58 15.91
CA GLN A 244 11.05 -18.43 16.70
C GLN A 244 9.89 -17.56 17.20
N GLN A 245 8.65 -17.87 16.81
CA GLN A 245 7.46 -17.09 17.11
C GLN A 245 7.66 -15.61 16.78
N THR A 246 8.23 -15.33 15.61
CA THR A 246 8.53 -13.97 15.19
C THR A 246 7.97 -13.72 13.80
N LEU A 247 7.35 -12.55 13.63
CA LEU A 247 6.90 -12.02 12.35
C LEU A 247 7.80 -10.84 11.98
N HIS A 248 8.39 -10.88 10.80
CA HIS A 248 9.19 -9.81 10.24
C HIS A 248 8.40 -9.09 9.16
N LEU A 249 8.28 -7.78 9.31
CA LEU A 249 7.85 -6.85 8.26
C LEU A 249 9.11 -6.14 7.75
N GLN A 250 9.41 -6.24 6.46
CA GLN A 250 10.69 -5.82 5.89
C GLN A 250 10.48 -4.85 4.72
N PRO A 251 11.42 -3.92 4.50
CA PRO A 251 11.44 -3.09 3.32
C PRO A 251 11.37 -3.93 2.04
N PHE A 252 10.45 -3.57 1.17
CA PHE A 252 10.47 -3.98 -0.23
C PHE A 252 11.59 -3.22 -0.97
N ASP A 253 12.25 -3.86 -1.94
CA ASP A 253 13.31 -3.23 -2.72
C ASP A 253 13.34 -3.76 -4.17
N ASP A 254 12.99 -2.87 -5.11
CA ASP A 254 13.07 -3.10 -6.55
C ASP A 254 14.48 -2.83 -7.11
N VAL A 255 15.49 -3.48 -6.53
CA VAL A 255 16.90 -3.37 -6.97
C VAL A 255 17.05 -3.63 -8.48
N THR A 256 16.14 -4.40 -9.07
CA THR A 256 16.21 -4.82 -10.47
C THR A 256 15.43 -3.92 -11.43
N GLY A 257 14.59 -3.01 -10.93
CA GLY A 257 13.79 -2.11 -11.76
C GLY A 257 12.64 -2.82 -12.48
N ASP A 258 12.18 -3.98 -11.98
CA ASP A 258 11.07 -4.74 -12.58
C ASP A 258 9.71 -4.17 -12.18
N TRP A 259 9.70 -3.41 -11.08
CA TRP A 259 8.57 -2.68 -10.53
C TRP A 259 8.93 -1.20 -10.49
N PRO A 260 9.24 -0.57 -11.63
CA PRO A 260 9.61 0.84 -11.63
C PRO A 260 8.49 1.69 -11.01
N GLU A 261 7.24 1.28 -11.12
CA GLU A 261 6.14 1.95 -10.45
C GLU A 261 6.16 1.89 -8.92
N SER A 262 6.87 0.94 -8.33
CA SER A 262 6.78 0.62 -6.92
C SER A 262 7.68 1.43 -6.00
N TYR A 263 7.33 1.43 -4.73
CA TYR A 263 8.11 2.02 -3.66
C TYR A 263 7.96 1.20 -2.37
N SER A 264 8.95 1.33 -1.49
CA SER A 264 8.94 0.63 -0.21
C SER A 264 8.08 1.36 0.81
N LEU A 265 7.26 0.62 1.54
CA LEU A 265 6.46 1.14 2.65
C LEU A 265 7.21 1.15 3.99
N LEU A 266 8.41 0.58 4.04
CA LEU A 266 9.28 0.61 5.21
C LEU A 266 10.69 1.02 4.81
N GLU A 267 11.35 1.82 5.65
CA GLU A 267 12.79 2.08 5.53
C GLU A 267 13.61 1.00 6.24
N ASP A 268 13.12 0.56 7.41
CA ASP A 268 13.76 -0.44 8.27
C ASP A 268 12.85 -1.64 8.54
N GLY A 269 13.46 -2.80 8.81
CA GLY A 269 12.74 -4.00 9.20
C GLY A 269 12.19 -3.94 10.63
N ILE A 270 10.99 -4.46 10.82
CA ILE A 270 10.30 -4.57 12.11
C ILE A 270 10.15 -6.05 12.46
N ALA A 271 10.66 -6.45 13.62
CA ALA A 271 10.45 -7.79 14.16
C ALA A 271 9.42 -7.74 15.29
N VAL A 272 8.33 -8.50 15.13
CA VAL A 272 7.23 -8.57 16.09
C VAL A 272 7.19 -9.95 16.72
N PRO A 273 7.32 -10.07 18.06
CA PRO A 273 7.09 -11.33 18.76
C PRO A 273 5.61 -11.74 18.66
N VAL A 274 5.34 -12.94 18.17
CA VAL A 274 4.01 -13.48 17.90
C VAL A 274 3.76 -14.81 18.61
N ALA A 275 4.08 -14.84 19.91
CA ALA A 275 3.79 -15.98 20.76
C ALA A 275 2.31 -16.41 20.66
N PRO A 276 1.97 -17.70 20.82
CA PRO A 276 0.63 -18.27 20.56
C PRO A 276 -0.52 -17.74 21.43
N SER A 277 -0.32 -16.67 22.20
CA SER A 277 -1.38 -15.94 22.90
C SER A 277 -2.21 -15.06 21.94
N GLY A 278 -3.45 -14.74 22.33
CA GLY A 278 -4.31 -13.81 21.59
C GLY A 278 -3.75 -12.39 21.47
N GLN A 279 -2.74 -12.02 22.27
CA GLN A 279 -2.11 -10.70 22.24
C GLN A 279 -1.23 -10.48 20.99
N ALA A 280 -0.83 -11.55 20.28
CA ALA A 280 0.05 -11.42 19.12
C ALA A 280 -0.61 -10.66 17.96
N ILE A 281 -1.91 -10.87 17.70
CA ILE A 281 -2.63 -10.15 16.64
C ILE A 281 -2.66 -8.65 16.96
N THR A 282 -2.98 -8.30 18.21
CA THR A 282 -2.96 -6.91 18.67
C THR A 282 -1.56 -6.30 18.61
N ALA A 283 -0.50 -7.06 18.92
CA ALA A 283 0.88 -6.59 18.82
C ALA A 283 1.30 -6.32 17.37
N VAL A 284 0.92 -7.19 16.43
CA VAL A 284 1.18 -6.97 14.99
C VAL A 284 0.41 -5.76 14.48
N ALA A 285 -0.88 -5.63 14.82
CA ALA A 285 -1.67 -4.46 14.45
C ALA A 285 -1.08 -3.16 15.03
N ALA A 286 -0.63 -3.16 16.28
CA ALA A 286 0.00 -2.00 16.90
C ALA A 286 1.33 -1.63 16.21
N ALA A 287 2.16 -2.62 15.88
CA ALA A 287 3.42 -2.40 15.16
C ALA A 287 3.18 -1.87 13.74
N ALA A 288 2.21 -2.44 13.01
CA ALA A 288 1.81 -2.00 11.68
C ALA A 288 1.22 -0.58 11.70
N GLY A 289 0.37 -0.26 12.68
CA GLY A 289 -0.19 1.08 12.88
C GLY A 289 0.89 2.11 13.19
N GLN A 290 1.84 1.78 14.08
CA GLN A 290 2.99 2.65 14.39
C GLN A 290 3.87 2.92 13.16
N ALA A 291 4.03 1.92 12.29
CA ALA A 291 4.76 2.06 11.03
C ALA A 291 3.98 2.87 9.97
N GLY A 292 2.68 3.13 10.18
CA GLY A 292 1.80 3.79 9.22
C GLY A 292 1.24 2.87 8.14
N LEU A 293 1.41 1.55 8.27
CA LEU A 293 0.93 0.59 7.29
C LEU A 293 -0.60 0.46 7.30
N LEU A 294 -1.26 0.80 8.40
CA LEU A 294 -2.72 0.74 8.51
C LEU A 294 -3.43 2.03 8.03
N ASP A 295 -2.68 3.08 7.71
CA ASP A 295 -3.22 4.33 7.17
C ASP A 295 -3.12 4.33 5.63
N ALA A 296 -3.80 5.28 4.97
CA ALA A 296 -3.55 5.52 3.55
C ALA A 296 -2.10 5.95 3.33
N THR A 297 -1.52 5.47 2.23
CA THR A 297 -0.12 5.71 1.93
C THR A 297 0.09 7.15 1.47
N HIS A 298 1.06 7.87 2.06
CA HIS A 298 1.49 9.15 1.52
C HIS A 298 2.78 8.97 0.71
N VAL A 299 2.74 9.33 -0.56
CA VAL A 299 3.83 9.17 -1.51
C VAL A 299 4.06 10.46 -2.29
N GLN A 300 5.33 10.82 -2.43
CA GLN A 300 5.76 11.95 -3.24
C GLN A 300 6.81 11.51 -4.25
N VAL A 301 6.76 12.10 -5.44
CA VAL A 301 7.82 11.91 -6.42
C VAL A 301 9.08 12.58 -5.90
N ALA A 302 10.22 11.88 -5.95
CA ALA A 302 11.52 12.44 -5.56
C ALA A 302 11.76 13.80 -6.23
N GLU A 303 12.27 14.77 -5.46
CA GLU A 303 12.47 16.14 -5.97
C GLU A 303 13.37 16.16 -7.21
N ALA A 304 14.39 15.30 -7.21
CA ALA A 304 15.37 15.13 -8.27
C ALA A 304 14.83 14.40 -9.52
N ALA A 305 13.62 13.83 -9.46
CA ALA A 305 13.03 13.13 -10.60
C ALA A 305 12.80 14.08 -11.78
N PRO A 306 13.02 13.61 -13.03
CA PRO A 306 12.81 14.42 -14.22
C PRO A 306 11.33 14.79 -14.41
N PRO A 307 11.02 15.90 -15.10
CA PRO A 307 9.64 16.36 -15.31
C PRO A 307 8.73 15.30 -15.95
N GLU A 308 9.26 14.49 -16.86
CA GLU A 308 8.52 13.42 -17.54
C GLU A 308 8.06 12.34 -16.55
N ALA A 309 8.90 11.99 -15.58
CA ALA A 309 8.55 11.02 -14.55
C ALA A 309 7.50 11.56 -13.57
N LYS A 310 7.57 12.85 -13.24
CA LYS A 310 6.52 13.54 -12.45
C LYS A 310 5.19 13.51 -13.20
N GLN A 311 5.19 13.79 -14.51
CA GLN A 311 4.00 13.72 -15.35
C GLN A 311 3.44 12.29 -15.43
N GLU A 312 4.31 11.28 -15.60
CA GLU A 312 3.92 9.87 -15.63
C GLU A 312 3.31 9.42 -14.30
N PHE A 313 3.88 9.83 -13.17
CA PHE A 313 3.32 9.57 -11.84
C PHE A 313 1.90 10.17 -11.71
N THR A 314 1.70 11.43 -12.10
CA THR A 314 0.37 12.07 -12.09
C THR A 314 -0.63 11.34 -12.97
N LEU A 315 -0.24 10.96 -14.20
CA LEU A 315 -1.09 10.20 -15.12
C LEU A 315 -1.49 8.83 -14.54
N ARG A 316 -0.54 8.14 -13.90
CA ARG A 316 -0.80 6.85 -13.24
C ARG A 316 -1.74 7.00 -12.06
N ARG A 317 -1.53 8.02 -11.20
CA ARG A 317 -2.44 8.34 -10.11
C ARG A 317 -3.86 8.57 -10.61
N MET A 318 -4.06 9.38 -11.66
CA MET A 318 -5.38 9.59 -12.24
C MET A 318 -6.01 8.30 -12.80
N ARG A 319 -5.22 7.48 -13.51
CA ARG A 319 -5.70 6.18 -13.99
C ARG A 319 -6.12 5.28 -12.85
N ARG A 320 -5.37 5.24 -11.76
CA ARG A 320 -5.69 4.39 -10.61
C ARG A 320 -6.98 4.82 -9.91
N ILE A 321 -7.24 6.13 -9.84
CA ILE A 321 -8.50 6.66 -9.32
C ILE A 321 -9.67 6.31 -10.26
N PHE A 322 -9.56 6.58 -11.56
CA PHE A 322 -10.73 6.63 -12.45
C PHE A 322 -10.88 5.45 -13.43
N GLN A 323 -9.86 4.60 -13.60
CA GLN A 323 -10.01 3.39 -14.42
C GLN A 323 -11.10 2.46 -13.86
N PRO A 324 -11.23 2.23 -12.54
CA PRO A 324 -12.32 1.42 -12.00
C PRO A 324 -13.71 1.99 -12.35
N ALA A 325 -13.90 3.31 -12.29
CA ALA A 325 -15.13 3.97 -12.72
C ALA A 325 -15.38 3.79 -14.23
N ALA A 326 -14.31 3.84 -15.04
CA ALA A 326 -14.42 3.70 -16.49
C ALA A 326 -14.85 2.27 -16.84
N ASP A 327 -14.29 1.28 -16.15
CA ASP A 327 -14.63 -0.13 -16.28
C ASP A 327 -16.07 -0.39 -15.79
N PHE A 328 -16.46 0.19 -14.66
CA PHE A 328 -17.81 0.10 -14.09
C PHE A 328 -18.88 0.66 -15.06
N ARG A 329 -18.63 1.86 -15.61
CA ARG A 329 -19.52 2.52 -16.57
C ARG A 329 -19.41 1.97 -17.99
N GLN A 330 -18.41 1.12 -18.25
CA GLN A 330 -18.05 0.63 -19.58
C GLN A 330 -17.79 1.78 -20.58
N LEU A 331 -17.11 2.83 -20.11
CA LEU A 331 -16.76 4.01 -20.91
C LEU A 331 -15.24 4.07 -21.12
N PRO A 332 -14.76 4.59 -22.25
CA PRO A 332 -13.35 4.95 -22.37
C PRO A 332 -12.97 5.97 -21.31
N LEU A 333 -11.81 5.78 -20.65
CA LEU A 333 -11.33 6.66 -19.59
C LEU A 333 -11.39 8.17 -19.95
N PRO A 334 -11.00 8.63 -21.17
CA PRO A 334 -11.12 10.06 -21.52
C PRO A 334 -12.56 10.59 -21.55
N ALA A 335 -13.55 9.73 -21.83
CA ALA A 335 -14.96 10.12 -21.82
C ALA A 335 -15.46 10.24 -20.38
N LEU A 336 -15.11 9.28 -19.51
CA LEU A 336 -15.41 9.37 -18.09
C LEU A 336 -14.79 10.62 -17.45
N LEU A 337 -13.50 10.87 -17.68
CA LEU A 337 -12.81 12.03 -17.10
C LEU A 337 -13.51 13.34 -17.48
N ARG A 338 -14.05 13.43 -18.71
CA ARG A 338 -14.86 14.58 -19.13
C ARG A 338 -16.15 14.70 -18.32
N GLU A 339 -16.91 13.62 -18.18
CA GLU A 339 -18.16 13.62 -17.36
C GLU A 339 -17.87 14.02 -15.90
N VAL A 340 -16.75 13.53 -15.34
CA VAL A 340 -16.31 13.84 -13.99
C VAL A 340 -15.97 15.33 -13.82
N THR A 341 -15.24 15.92 -14.77
CA THR A 341 -14.88 17.34 -14.76
C THR A 341 -16.08 18.26 -15.03
N GLU A 342 -17.03 17.82 -15.87
CA GLU A 342 -18.26 18.58 -16.15
C GLU A 342 -19.25 18.57 -14.97
N ASN A 343 -19.12 17.61 -14.04
CA ASN A 343 -19.88 17.61 -12.79
C ASN A 343 -19.27 18.60 -11.80
N GLU A 344 -19.86 19.79 -11.68
CA GLU A 344 -19.38 20.91 -10.86
C GLU A 344 -18.99 20.51 -9.42
N ARG A 345 -19.80 19.68 -8.76
CA ARG A 345 -19.56 19.30 -7.35
C ARG A 345 -18.46 18.26 -7.20
N LEU A 346 -18.44 17.27 -8.09
CA LEU A 346 -17.35 16.30 -8.11
C LEU A 346 -16.04 16.99 -8.46
N ASN A 347 -16.05 17.89 -9.44
CA ASN A 347 -14.88 18.70 -9.79
C ASN A 347 -14.39 19.54 -8.60
N ALA A 348 -15.30 20.18 -7.85
CA ALA A 348 -14.93 20.92 -6.65
C ALA A 348 -14.28 20.01 -5.57
N TYR A 349 -14.79 18.79 -5.39
CA TYR A 349 -14.16 17.80 -4.49
C TYR A 349 -12.77 17.41 -5.00
N LEU A 350 -12.60 17.16 -6.30
CA LEU A 350 -11.30 16.79 -6.86
C LEU A 350 -10.26 17.90 -6.72
N GLU A 351 -10.63 19.14 -7.09
CA GLU A 351 -9.73 20.30 -6.96
C GLU A 351 -9.30 20.54 -5.51
N TRP A 352 -10.24 20.43 -4.56
CA TRP A 352 -9.97 20.78 -3.17
C TRP A 352 -9.40 19.62 -2.35
N VAL A 353 -10.03 18.44 -2.42
CA VAL A 353 -9.65 17.28 -1.60
C VAL A 353 -8.51 16.51 -2.25
N VAL A 354 -8.64 16.18 -3.55
CA VAL A 354 -7.67 15.30 -4.21
C VAL A 354 -6.40 16.04 -4.64
N ASP A 355 -6.53 17.29 -5.12
CA ASP A 355 -5.41 18.03 -5.71
C ASP A 355 -4.74 19.03 -4.76
N MET A 356 -5.48 19.64 -3.82
CA MET A 356 -4.89 20.62 -2.90
C MET A 356 -4.48 20.00 -1.55
N THR A 357 -5.31 19.16 -0.95
CA THR A 357 -5.07 18.68 0.43
C THR A 357 -4.65 17.21 0.54
N GLY A 358 -4.96 16.38 -0.46
CA GLY A 358 -4.61 14.97 -0.57
C GLY A 358 -3.69 14.63 -1.75
N TRP A 359 -2.95 15.62 -2.25
CA TRP A 359 -2.09 15.47 -3.44
C TRP A 359 -0.99 14.42 -3.28
N ASP A 360 -0.51 14.20 -2.06
CA ASP A 360 0.48 13.19 -1.72
C ASP A 360 -0.15 11.87 -1.24
N VAL A 361 -1.48 11.73 -1.24
CA VAL A 361 -2.15 10.47 -0.88
C VAL A 361 -2.20 9.55 -2.09
N ALA A 362 -1.69 8.33 -1.92
CA ALA A 362 -1.82 7.26 -2.90
C ALA A 362 -3.30 6.86 -3.05
N PRO A 363 -3.77 6.59 -4.27
CA PRO A 363 -5.16 6.20 -4.50
C PRO A 363 -5.38 4.72 -4.16
N ASP A 364 -5.23 4.40 -2.87
CA ASP A 364 -5.43 3.08 -2.28
C ASP A 364 -6.83 2.99 -1.64
N ILE A 365 -7.38 1.78 -1.55
CA ILE A 365 -8.60 1.52 -0.80
C ILE A 365 -8.21 1.20 0.65
N VAL A 366 -8.50 2.12 1.57
CA VAL A 366 -8.30 1.93 3.01
C VAL A 366 -9.63 2.19 3.73
N PRO A 367 -10.36 1.13 4.13
CA PRO A 367 -11.71 1.25 4.70
C PRO A 367 -11.84 2.23 5.86
N ASP A 368 -10.87 2.22 6.77
CA ASP A 368 -10.87 3.10 7.95
C ASP A 368 -10.70 4.57 7.55
N ALA A 369 -9.83 4.83 6.57
CA ALA A 369 -9.68 6.15 5.98
C ALA A 369 -10.93 6.56 5.18
N ALA A 370 -11.57 5.64 4.46
CA ALA A 370 -12.82 5.93 3.76
C ALA A 370 -13.94 6.33 4.73
N ALA A 371 -14.08 5.64 5.86
CA ALA A 371 -15.03 6.00 6.91
C ALA A 371 -14.73 7.41 7.49
N LEU A 372 -13.45 7.74 7.67
CA LEU A 372 -13.02 9.09 8.03
C LEU A 372 -13.36 10.12 6.95
N GLY A 373 -13.20 9.78 5.67
CA GLY A 373 -13.56 10.65 4.55
C GLY A 373 -15.05 10.97 4.53
N VAL A 374 -15.90 9.96 4.75
CA VAL A 374 -17.35 10.18 4.88
C VAL A 374 -17.66 11.08 6.08
N ALA A 375 -17.01 10.88 7.23
CA ALA A 375 -17.19 11.76 8.40
C ALA A 375 -16.73 13.21 8.12
N ALA A 376 -15.62 13.40 7.41
CA ALA A 376 -15.09 14.72 7.09
C ALA A 376 -15.93 15.44 6.03
N TRP A 377 -16.34 14.76 4.96
CA TRP A 377 -16.89 15.39 3.76
C TRP A 377 -18.40 15.25 3.62
N CYS A 378 -19.00 14.19 4.19
CA CYS A 378 -20.43 13.96 4.13
C CYS A 378 -21.15 14.39 5.40
N TRP A 379 -20.44 14.45 6.53
CA TRP A 379 -20.97 14.96 7.78
C TRP A 379 -20.51 16.39 8.07
N ARG A 380 -19.21 16.70 8.04
CA ARG A 380 -18.69 17.98 8.57
C ARG A 380 -18.62 19.12 7.55
N ASN A 381 -17.73 19.04 6.57
CA ASN A 381 -17.23 20.21 5.83
C ASN A 381 -18.14 20.74 4.72
N ASN A 382 -19.11 19.96 4.23
CA ASN A 382 -20.05 20.35 3.17
C ASN A 382 -21.50 20.45 3.65
N THR A 383 -21.70 20.57 4.96
CA THR A 383 -23.03 20.55 5.57
C THR A 383 -23.19 21.69 6.58
N ALA A 384 -24.40 21.84 7.12
CA ALA A 384 -24.67 22.84 8.15
C ALA A 384 -24.03 22.51 9.52
N VAL A 385 -23.29 21.40 9.66
CA VAL A 385 -22.59 21.07 10.91
C VAL A 385 -21.57 22.14 11.31
N GLU A 386 -20.86 22.73 10.35
CA GLU A 386 -19.93 23.84 10.61
C GLU A 386 -20.67 25.14 10.95
N ASP A 387 -21.82 25.40 10.32
CA ASP A 387 -22.64 26.58 10.61
C ASP A 387 -23.32 26.50 11.98
N HIS A 388 -23.62 25.28 12.45
CA HIS A 388 -24.16 24.97 13.77
C HIS A 388 -23.11 24.33 14.69
N HIS A 389 -21.86 24.78 14.59
CA HIS A 389 -20.74 24.25 15.38
C HIS A 389 -21.08 24.18 16.88
N LEU A 390 -20.73 23.08 17.53
CA LEU A 390 -21.04 22.84 18.94
C LEU A 390 -20.21 23.74 19.88
N ASP A 391 -20.68 23.85 21.13
CA ASP A 391 -20.15 24.78 22.14
C ASP A 391 -18.65 24.62 22.43
N THR A 392 -18.09 23.43 22.21
CA THR A 392 -16.65 23.18 22.40
C THR A 392 -16.08 22.27 21.32
N ASP A 393 -14.80 22.47 21.00
CA ASP A 393 -14.05 21.60 20.09
C ASP A 393 -13.99 20.15 20.59
N VAL A 394 -13.98 19.95 21.91
CA VAL A 394 -14.02 18.61 22.52
C VAL A 394 -15.34 17.92 22.22
N GLN A 395 -16.45 18.65 22.27
CA GLN A 395 -17.76 18.11 21.93
C GLN A 395 -17.88 17.82 20.43
N MET A 396 -17.36 18.70 19.58
CA MET A 396 -17.24 18.43 18.14
C MET A 396 -16.38 17.19 17.87
N ALA A 397 -15.25 17.03 18.56
CA ALA A 397 -14.40 15.86 18.42
C ALA A 397 -15.13 14.56 18.79
N ARG A 398 -15.92 14.56 19.88
CA ARG A 398 -16.75 13.41 20.27
C ARG A 398 -17.79 13.04 19.22
N VAL A 399 -18.48 14.04 18.68
CA VAL A 399 -19.47 13.80 17.63
C VAL A 399 -18.78 13.26 16.37
N ASN A 400 -17.63 13.79 15.97
CA ASN A 400 -16.86 13.25 14.85
C ASN A 400 -16.40 11.80 15.11
N ILE A 401 -15.93 11.48 16.32
CA ILE A 401 -15.61 10.08 16.72
C ILE A 401 -16.83 9.18 16.57
N ALA A 402 -17.99 9.62 17.08
CA ALA A 402 -19.24 8.86 16.99
C ALA A 402 -19.68 8.63 15.54
N VAL A 403 -19.57 9.66 14.68
CA VAL A 403 -19.85 9.57 13.24
C VAL A 403 -18.89 8.59 12.56
N THR A 404 -17.58 8.75 12.75
CA THR A 404 -16.59 7.84 12.16
C THR A 404 -16.85 6.40 12.60
N ARG A 405 -17.18 6.18 13.89
CA ARG A 405 -17.42 4.84 14.43
C ARG A 405 -18.63 4.18 13.78
N ILE A 406 -19.75 4.90 13.67
CA ILE A 406 -20.97 4.34 13.07
C ILE A 406 -20.79 4.12 11.58
N THR A 407 -20.11 5.04 10.88
CA THR A 407 -19.79 4.88 9.46
C THR A 407 -18.90 3.67 9.21
N ARG A 408 -17.86 3.44 10.03
CA ARG A 408 -16.93 2.31 9.87
C ARG A 408 -17.62 0.94 9.88
N GLN A 409 -18.79 0.82 10.53
CA GLN A 409 -19.59 -0.42 10.53
C GLN A 409 -20.23 -0.74 9.18
N HIS A 410 -20.25 0.24 8.27
CA HIS A 410 -20.92 0.20 6.98
C HIS A 410 -19.98 0.42 5.81
N VAL A 411 -18.66 0.34 6.05
CA VAL A 411 -17.61 0.43 5.03
C VAL A 411 -16.89 -0.92 4.98
N CYS A 412 -16.78 -1.48 3.78
CA CYS A 412 -16.19 -2.78 3.54
C CYS A 412 -15.25 -2.71 2.33
N PRO A 413 -14.00 -3.23 2.43
CA PRO A 413 -13.05 -3.17 1.31
C PRO A 413 -13.58 -3.86 0.05
N TRP A 414 -14.40 -4.90 0.20
CA TRP A 414 -14.92 -5.69 -0.92
C TRP A 414 -16.29 -5.24 -1.41
N ALA A 415 -17.17 -4.81 -0.50
CA ALA A 415 -18.55 -4.43 -0.84
C ALA A 415 -18.72 -2.91 -1.10
N GLY A 416 -17.75 -2.10 -0.71
CA GLY A 416 -17.84 -0.64 -0.79
C GLY A 416 -18.54 -0.02 0.42
N ILE A 417 -19.23 1.10 0.18
CA ILE A 417 -19.88 1.91 1.22
C ILE A 417 -21.39 1.67 1.19
N ASP A 418 -21.96 1.21 2.30
CA ASP A 418 -23.42 1.12 2.45
C ASP A 418 -24.00 2.47 2.88
N TRP A 419 -24.23 3.32 1.88
CA TRP A 419 -24.76 4.67 2.05
C TRP A 419 -26.12 4.72 2.75
N ASP A 420 -27.00 3.76 2.46
CA ASP A 420 -28.35 3.73 3.04
C ASP A 420 -28.29 3.39 4.52
N SER A 421 -27.46 2.40 4.91
CA SER A 421 -27.25 2.07 6.32
C SER A 421 -26.59 3.21 7.08
N ILE A 422 -25.58 3.88 6.52
CA ILE A 422 -24.94 5.07 7.14
C ILE A 422 -25.98 6.17 7.37
N LYS A 423 -26.78 6.49 6.35
CA LYS A 423 -27.84 7.50 6.46
C LYS A 423 -28.86 7.13 7.53
N ASN A 424 -29.35 5.91 7.52
CA ASN A 424 -30.33 5.44 8.51
C ASN A 424 -29.77 5.52 9.93
N ALA A 425 -28.50 5.13 10.12
CA ALA A 425 -27.85 5.13 11.41
C ALA A 425 -27.60 6.55 11.95
N LEU A 426 -27.11 7.47 11.10
CA LEU A 426 -26.87 8.87 11.48
C LEU A 426 -28.18 9.64 11.75
N MET A 427 -29.28 9.26 11.09
CA MET A 427 -30.59 9.89 11.25
C MET A 427 -31.46 9.21 12.32
N ASP A 428 -30.97 8.15 12.96
CA ASP A 428 -31.71 7.47 14.03
C ASP A 428 -31.88 8.42 15.23
N PRO A 429 -33.12 8.75 15.66
CA PRO A 429 -33.35 9.60 16.83
C PRO A 429 -32.83 8.99 18.14
N GLN A 430 -32.54 7.69 18.19
CA GLN A 430 -31.95 7.00 19.33
C GLN A 430 -30.41 7.05 19.33
N TRP A 431 -29.79 7.51 18.25
CA TRP A 431 -28.33 7.64 18.19
C TRP A 431 -27.83 8.70 19.17
N ALA A 432 -26.92 8.28 20.03
CA ALA A 432 -26.44 9.04 21.17
C ALA A 432 -24.93 8.83 21.39
N LEU A 433 -24.32 9.78 22.10
CA LEU A 433 -22.99 9.62 22.67
C LEU A 433 -22.98 8.53 23.76
N PRO A 434 -21.80 8.01 24.16
CA PRO A 434 -21.71 6.97 25.20
C PRO A 434 -22.33 7.35 26.55
N ASP A 435 -22.41 8.64 26.87
CA ASP A 435 -23.07 9.15 28.08
C ASP A 435 -24.61 9.19 27.99
N GLY A 436 -25.17 8.73 26.86
CA GLY A 436 -26.61 8.71 26.58
C GLY A 436 -27.16 10.01 26.00
N THR A 437 -26.32 11.03 25.77
CA THR A 437 -26.77 12.30 25.19
C THR A 437 -27.12 12.12 23.71
N PRO A 438 -28.38 12.35 23.28
CA PRO A 438 -28.77 12.22 21.88
C PRO A 438 -28.04 13.24 21.01
N ILE A 439 -27.48 12.82 19.87
CA ILE A 439 -26.70 13.72 18.99
C ILE A 439 -27.57 14.87 18.50
N CYS A 440 -28.83 14.60 18.15
CA CYS A 440 -29.78 15.61 17.71
C CYS A 440 -30.01 16.72 18.76
N SER A 441 -29.94 16.38 20.05
CA SER A 441 -30.12 17.35 21.14
C SER A 441 -28.95 18.33 21.25
N LEU A 442 -27.75 17.92 20.83
CA LEU A 442 -26.54 18.76 20.86
C LEU A 442 -26.66 19.96 19.91
N PHE A 443 -27.30 19.75 18.76
CA PHE A 443 -27.53 20.80 17.77
C PHE A 443 -28.80 21.62 18.03
N GLY A 444 -29.63 21.20 19.00
CA GLY A 444 -30.86 21.90 19.37
C GLY A 444 -31.75 22.22 18.16
N PRO A 445 -32.21 23.48 17.99
CA PRO A 445 -33.00 23.89 16.82
C PRO A 445 -32.29 23.71 15.47
N GLY A 446 -30.95 23.78 15.45
CA GLY A 446 -30.13 23.62 14.24
C GLY A 446 -30.15 22.20 13.66
N TRP A 447 -30.55 21.20 14.45
CA TRP A 447 -30.59 19.79 14.01
C TRP A 447 -31.37 19.57 12.72
N THR A 448 -32.47 20.30 12.51
CA THR A 448 -33.31 20.10 11.32
C THR A 448 -32.53 20.40 10.03
N GLU A 449 -31.71 21.46 10.05
CA GLU A 449 -30.88 21.86 8.92
C GLU A 449 -29.66 20.96 8.76
N VAL A 450 -29.03 20.58 9.88
CA VAL A 450 -27.93 19.58 9.90
C VAL A 450 -28.40 18.26 9.28
N ALA A 451 -29.50 17.68 9.77
CA ALA A 451 -30.04 16.43 9.26
C ALA A 451 -30.39 16.51 7.77
N ALA A 452 -30.98 17.61 7.33
CA ALA A 452 -31.33 17.83 5.92
C ALA A 452 -30.10 17.91 5.01
N THR A 453 -29.08 18.68 5.41
CA THR A 453 -27.86 18.87 4.61
C THR A 453 -26.98 17.62 4.60
N VAL A 454 -26.80 16.94 5.73
CA VAL A 454 -26.10 15.64 5.82
C VAL A 454 -26.81 14.59 4.96
N THR A 455 -28.14 14.49 5.06
CA THR A 455 -28.92 13.57 4.21
C THR A 455 -28.72 13.85 2.72
N ALA A 456 -28.77 15.12 2.33
CA ALA A 456 -28.58 15.53 0.93
C ALA A 456 -27.15 15.24 0.42
N GLU A 457 -26.15 15.29 1.30
CA GLU A 457 -24.77 14.95 0.96
C GLU A 457 -24.58 13.44 0.80
N LEU A 458 -25.12 12.64 1.73
CA LEU A 458 -25.10 11.18 1.63
C LEU A 458 -25.85 10.66 0.41
N ASP A 459 -27.06 11.18 0.14
CA ASP A 459 -27.84 10.80 -1.05
C ASP A 459 -27.10 11.15 -2.35
N ARG A 460 -26.33 12.26 -2.35
CA ARG A 460 -25.52 12.66 -3.50
C ARG A 460 -24.35 11.73 -3.73
N TRP A 461 -23.58 11.42 -2.69
CA TRP A 461 -22.46 10.48 -2.81
C TRP A 461 -22.94 9.09 -3.21
N ARG A 462 -24.07 8.62 -2.67
CA ARG A 462 -24.73 7.40 -3.13
C ARG A 462 -25.07 7.44 -4.62
N HIS A 463 -25.61 8.55 -5.11
CA HIS A 463 -25.91 8.70 -6.53
C HIS A 463 -24.64 8.68 -7.39
N LEU A 464 -23.59 9.41 -6.98
CA LEU A 464 -22.30 9.37 -7.67
C LEU A 464 -21.70 7.97 -7.67
N ASP A 465 -21.76 7.28 -6.54
CA ASP A 465 -21.26 5.92 -6.39
C ASP A 465 -21.99 4.94 -7.32
N HIS A 466 -23.32 4.94 -7.32
CA HIS A 466 -24.10 4.00 -8.12
C HIS A 466 -24.12 4.33 -9.61
N GLU A 467 -24.07 5.61 -9.98
CA GLU A 467 -24.33 6.05 -11.35
C GLU A 467 -23.10 6.54 -12.09
N VAL A 468 -22.01 6.93 -11.41
CA VAL A 468 -20.85 7.59 -12.04
C VAL A 468 -19.53 6.91 -11.73
N LEU A 469 -19.22 6.72 -10.47
CA LEU A 469 -17.90 6.35 -9.98
C LEU A 469 -17.74 4.83 -9.79
N GLY A 470 -18.82 4.15 -9.39
CA GLY A 470 -18.74 2.78 -8.91
C GLY A 470 -18.06 2.66 -7.54
N PRO A 471 -18.25 1.52 -6.85
CA PRO A 471 -17.84 1.33 -5.45
C PRO A 471 -16.34 1.50 -5.23
N GLN A 472 -15.51 1.02 -6.15
CA GLN A 472 -14.05 1.09 -6.01
C GLN A 472 -13.52 2.52 -6.08
N THR A 473 -13.93 3.28 -7.09
CA THR A 473 -13.50 4.69 -7.23
C THR A 473 -14.00 5.53 -6.06
N THR A 474 -15.23 5.31 -5.63
CA THR A 474 -15.79 6.00 -4.46
C THR A 474 -15.00 5.70 -3.20
N MET A 475 -14.63 4.43 -2.96
CA MET A 475 -13.77 4.03 -1.85
C MET A 475 -12.39 4.71 -1.90
N ILE A 476 -11.77 4.79 -3.08
CA ILE A 476 -10.50 5.50 -3.27
C ILE A 476 -10.64 6.97 -2.92
N LEU A 477 -11.66 7.65 -3.46
CA LEU A 477 -11.88 9.08 -3.22
C LEU A 477 -12.18 9.39 -1.75
N MET A 478 -12.94 8.53 -1.07
CA MET A 478 -13.19 8.66 0.37
C MET A 478 -11.94 8.35 1.19
N SER A 479 -11.13 7.37 0.80
CA SER A 479 -9.85 7.07 1.47
C SER A 479 -8.89 8.26 1.39
N ILE A 480 -8.79 8.91 0.22
CA ILE A 480 -8.05 10.16 0.05
C ILE A 480 -8.64 11.26 0.95
N GLY A 481 -9.96 11.40 0.95
CA GLY A 481 -10.66 12.40 1.76
C GLY A 481 -10.45 12.25 3.27
N GLY A 482 -10.33 11.02 3.78
CA GLY A 482 -10.02 10.76 5.18
C GLY A 482 -8.55 10.83 5.54
N SER A 483 -7.67 11.05 4.56
CA SER A 483 -6.21 11.07 4.74
C SER A 483 -5.62 12.40 4.28
N THR A 484 -6.37 13.49 4.44
CA THR A 484 -5.88 14.83 4.14
C THR A 484 -5.21 15.43 5.37
N SER A 485 -4.40 16.48 5.17
CA SER A 485 -3.84 17.27 6.29
C SER A 485 -4.87 17.81 7.30
N TYR A 486 -6.16 17.81 6.95
CA TYR A 486 -7.25 18.21 7.84
C TYR A 486 -7.68 17.10 8.82
N THR A 487 -7.47 15.83 8.45
CA THR A 487 -7.89 14.63 9.19
C THR A 487 -6.72 13.86 9.82
N ASP A 488 -5.48 14.30 9.61
CA ASP A 488 -4.23 13.73 10.18
C ASP A 488 -4.32 13.42 11.69
N SER A 489 -4.99 14.27 12.46
CA SER A 489 -5.09 14.14 13.92
C SER A 489 -6.41 13.54 14.41
N TRP A 490 -7.27 13.04 13.52
CA TRP A 490 -8.59 12.53 13.88
C TRP A 490 -8.50 11.08 14.37
N TRP A 491 -9.45 10.69 15.22
CA TRP A 491 -9.63 9.29 15.60
C TRP A 491 -10.15 8.49 14.40
N GLY A 492 -9.74 7.22 14.30
CA GLY A 492 -10.05 6.35 13.17
C GLY A 492 -8.85 6.07 12.27
N GLN A 493 -7.78 6.86 12.39
CA GLN A 493 -6.49 6.56 11.77
C GLN A 493 -5.90 5.28 12.39
N GLY A 494 -5.30 4.42 11.57
CA GLY A 494 -4.60 3.22 12.02
C GLY A 494 -3.43 3.51 12.97
N ARG A 495 -2.81 4.70 12.85
CA ARG A 495 -1.77 5.19 13.77
C ARG A 495 -2.29 5.85 15.06
N TRP A 496 -3.59 5.91 15.31
CA TRP A 496 -4.19 6.67 16.43
C TRP A 496 -3.51 6.46 17.78
N LEU A 497 -3.35 5.20 18.22
CA LEU A 497 -2.74 4.90 19.52
C LEU A 497 -1.26 5.28 19.57
N SER A 498 -0.52 5.12 18.47
CA SER A 498 0.89 5.58 18.42
C SER A 498 1.01 7.10 18.50
N MET A 499 0.10 7.85 17.87
CA MET A 499 0.05 9.31 17.99
C MET A 499 -0.21 9.71 19.44
N CYS A 500 -1.23 9.10 20.07
CA CYS A 500 -1.58 9.36 21.46
C CYS A 500 -0.42 9.06 22.42
N ARG A 501 0.21 7.88 22.28
CA ARG A 501 1.38 7.50 23.08
C ARG A 501 2.48 8.56 22.97
N ARG A 502 2.80 8.99 21.74
CA ARG A 502 3.87 9.98 21.55
C ARG A 502 3.56 11.33 22.19
N VAL A 503 2.32 11.81 22.06
CA VAL A 503 1.86 13.05 22.71
C VAL A 503 1.98 12.93 24.24
N ILE A 504 1.56 11.80 24.81
CA ILE A 504 1.64 11.53 26.25
C ILE A 504 3.09 11.46 26.73
N ASP A 505 3.97 10.77 25.99
CA ASP A 505 5.39 10.63 26.32
C ASP A 505 6.10 11.99 26.28
N ASP A 506 5.87 12.78 25.23
CA ASP A 506 6.47 14.11 25.07
C ASP A 506 5.94 15.09 26.14
N ALA A 507 4.66 15.02 26.51
CA ALA A 507 4.07 15.79 27.61
C ALA A 507 4.67 15.41 28.98
N THR A 508 4.77 14.11 29.26
CA THR A 508 5.32 13.59 30.52
C THR A 508 6.80 13.93 30.65
N THR A 509 7.56 13.81 29.56
CA THR A 509 8.99 14.19 29.50
C THR A 509 9.19 15.68 29.76
N ALA A 510 8.26 16.53 29.29
CA ALA A 510 8.24 17.95 29.57
C ALA A 510 7.80 18.31 31.01
N GLY A 511 7.44 17.32 31.84
CA GLY A 511 7.02 17.51 33.22
C GLY A 511 5.57 17.96 33.37
N LEU A 512 4.74 17.83 32.32
CA LEU A 512 3.31 18.10 32.42
C LEU A 512 2.62 16.97 33.19
N SER A 513 1.73 17.33 34.11
CA SER A 513 0.92 16.35 34.83
C SER A 513 -0.17 15.80 33.92
N LEU A 514 -0.37 14.48 33.96
CA LEU A 514 -1.51 13.86 33.31
C LEU A 514 -2.83 14.35 33.95
N PRO A 515 -3.92 14.46 33.18
CA PRO A 515 -5.20 14.86 33.73
C PRO A 515 -5.78 13.77 34.65
N PRO A 516 -6.47 14.11 35.74
CA PRO A 516 -7.16 13.12 36.56
C PRO A 516 -8.16 12.28 35.74
N PRO A 517 -8.28 10.96 36.01
CA PRO A 517 -7.63 10.19 37.08
C PRO A 517 -6.26 9.58 36.68
N TYR A 518 -5.68 10.00 35.56
CA TYR A 518 -4.46 9.41 35.01
C TYR A 518 -3.19 9.96 35.66
N ASP A 519 -3.28 11.05 36.41
CA ASP A 519 -2.27 11.49 37.36
C ASP A 519 -1.87 10.39 38.36
N GLN A 520 -2.82 9.51 38.71
CA GLN A 520 -2.59 8.38 39.61
C GLN A 520 -2.48 7.04 38.88
N ARG A 521 -3.27 6.83 37.81
CA ARG A 521 -3.29 5.56 37.06
C ARG A 521 -2.11 5.41 36.10
N GLY A 522 -1.46 6.51 35.71
CA GLY A 522 -0.32 6.53 34.81
C GLY A 522 -0.67 6.56 33.31
N PRO A 523 0.34 6.74 32.46
CA PRO A 523 0.18 6.94 31.00
C PRO A 523 -0.35 5.69 30.29
N ASP A 524 0.03 4.48 30.71
CA ASP A 524 -0.43 3.24 30.10
C ASP A 524 -1.95 3.05 30.26
N ALA A 525 -2.50 3.45 31.41
CA ALA A 525 -3.93 3.40 31.65
C ALA A 525 -4.70 4.42 30.79
N LEU A 526 -4.12 5.62 30.58
CA LEU A 526 -4.69 6.60 29.65
C LEU A 526 -4.70 6.05 28.23
N LEU A 527 -3.57 5.50 27.78
CA LEU A 527 -3.46 4.97 26.43
C LEU A 527 -4.43 3.82 26.16
N ALA A 528 -4.67 2.95 27.14
CA ALA A 528 -5.66 1.88 27.03
C ALA A 528 -7.08 2.43 26.87
N ASP A 529 -7.46 3.43 27.68
CA ASP A 529 -8.79 4.04 27.60
C ASP A 529 -8.97 4.88 26.29
N LEU A 530 -7.88 5.31 25.65
CA LEU A 530 -7.91 6.04 24.37
C LEU A 530 -8.20 5.17 23.14
N ASP A 531 -8.41 3.87 23.29
CA ASP A 531 -9.03 3.03 22.25
C ASP A 531 -10.48 3.48 21.97
N ALA A 532 -11.18 3.94 23.01
CA ALA A 532 -12.51 4.54 22.97
C ALA A 532 -12.48 5.99 23.51
N PRO A 533 -11.90 6.95 22.76
CA PRO A 533 -11.62 8.29 23.28
C PRO A 533 -12.87 9.14 23.57
N ASP A 534 -14.04 8.76 23.09
CA ASP A 534 -15.32 9.36 23.46
C ASP A 534 -15.89 8.82 24.77
N GLU A 535 -15.30 7.79 25.38
CA GLU A 535 -15.63 7.32 26.72
C GLU A 535 -14.79 7.99 27.81
N VAL A 536 -13.62 8.55 27.46
CA VAL A 536 -12.80 9.30 28.43
C VAL A 536 -13.50 10.59 28.86
N PRO A 537 -13.19 11.19 30.02
CA PRO A 537 -13.75 12.48 30.42
C PRO A 537 -13.40 13.63 29.47
N ALA A 538 -14.30 14.61 29.30
CA ALA A 538 -14.06 15.77 28.42
C ALA A 538 -12.76 16.55 28.74
N PRO A 539 -12.38 16.80 30.01
CA PRO A 539 -11.11 17.44 30.32
C PRO A 539 -9.88 16.63 29.87
N VAL A 540 -9.97 15.30 29.88
CA VAL A 540 -8.88 14.41 29.44
C VAL A 540 -8.72 14.48 27.92
N LEU A 541 -9.83 14.39 27.19
CA LEU A 541 -9.82 14.51 25.73
C LEU A 541 -9.34 15.91 25.29
N GLY A 542 -9.79 16.97 25.96
CA GLY A 542 -9.33 18.34 25.70
C GLY A 542 -7.84 18.52 25.99
N TRP A 543 -7.33 17.91 27.07
CA TRP A 543 -5.90 17.90 27.38
C TRP A 543 -5.09 17.25 26.26
N LEU A 544 -5.54 16.10 25.72
CA LEU A 544 -4.84 15.41 24.65
C LEU A 544 -4.85 16.19 23.32
N ILE A 545 -5.95 16.88 23.00
CA ILE A 545 -6.10 17.65 21.77
C ILE A 545 -5.14 18.85 21.73
N ASP A 546 -5.03 19.59 22.84
CA ASP A 546 -4.36 20.90 22.84
C ASP A 546 -3.14 21.03 23.75
N LEU A 547 -3.00 20.20 24.79
CA LEU A 547 -2.02 20.36 25.88
C LEU A 547 -1.95 21.82 26.40
N PRO A 548 -3.04 22.33 27.01
CA PRO A 548 -3.16 23.76 27.34
C PRO A 548 -2.05 24.30 28.25
N ASP A 549 -1.45 23.44 29.08
CA ASP A 549 -0.43 23.82 30.06
C ASP A 549 1.00 23.87 29.49
N ALA A 550 1.22 23.47 28.23
CA ALA A 550 2.55 23.37 27.63
C ALA A 550 3.21 24.74 27.33
N GLY A 551 2.42 25.82 27.27
CA GLY A 551 2.90 27.14 26.85
C GLY A 551 3.36 27.20 25.38
N VAL A 552 3.90 28.33 24.95
CA VAL A 552 4.21 28.59 23.51
C VAL A 552 5.32 27.71 22.95
N HIS A 553 6.27 27.28 23.79
CA HIS A 553 7.45 26.49 23.39
C HIS A 553 7.42 25.05 23.89
N GLY A 554 6.35 24.63 24.57
CA GLY A 554 6.22 23.26 25.05
C GLY A 554 5.73 22.27 23.98
N PRO A 555 5.55 21.00 24.37
CA PRO A 555 4.96 19.99 23.49
C PRO A 555 3.56 20.41 23.03
N ARG A 556 3.15 19.94 21.85
CA ARG A 556 1.84 20.25 21.27
C ARG A 556 0.88 19.07 21.45
N GLY A 557 -0.41 19.31 21.66
CA GLY A 557 -1.41 18.26 21.60
C GLY A 557 -1.65 17.75 20.16
N LEU A 558 -2.52 16.75 20.00
CA LEU A 558 -2.82 16.09 18.72
C LEU A 558 -3.02 17.07 17.56
N ARG A 559 -3.70 18.20 17.79
CA ARG A 559 -4.03 19.19 16.75
C ARG A 559 -2.79 19.73 16.02
N MET A 560 -1.67 19.87 16.72
CA MET A 560 -0.47 20.55 16.22
C MET A 560 0.82 19.74 16.44
N HIS A 561 0.72 18.50 16.93
CA HIS A 561 1.89 17.65 17.15
C HIS A 561 2.46 17.17 15.82
N HIS A 562 3.78 17.23 15.66
CA HIS A 562 4.43 16.78 14.42
C HIS A 562 4.24 15.29 14.10
N VAL A 563 3.81 14.47 15.07
CA VAL A 563 3.65 13.02 14.93
C VAL A 563 2.33 12.67 14.25
N THR A 564 1.37 13.60 14.22
CA THR A 564 0.10 13.38 13.53
C THR A 564 0.23 13.44 12.03
N ARG A 565 1.34 14.02 11.53
CA ARG A 565 1.65 13.99 10.10
C ARG A 565 2.03 12.57 9.69
N PRO A 566 1.42 12.03 8.61
CA PRO A 566 1.74 10.70 8.12
C PRO A 566 3.17 10.60 7.62
N ASN A 567 3.71 9.38 7.63
CA ASN A 567 5.02 9.10 7.04
C ASN A 567 4.91 9.30 5.52
N ARG A 568 5.87 10.02 4.93
CA ARG A 568 5.90 10.27 3.49
C ARG A 568 6.94 9.39 2.84
N HIS A 569 6.49 8.53 1.96
CA HIS A 569 7.34 7.71 1.12
C HIS A 569 7.76 8.50 -0.12
N SER A 570 8.95 8.22 -0.62
CA SER A 570 9.41 8.79 -1.88
C SER A 570 9.39 7.73 -2.97
N TRP A 571 8.69 8.02 -4.06
CA TRP A 571 8.87 7.30 -5.31
C TRP A 571 10.00 7.97 -6.09
N ASP A 572 11.13 7.27 -6.21
CA ASP A 572 12.27 7.73 -6.97
C ASP A 572 12.48 6.83 -8.20
N PRO A 573 12.32 7.38 -9.41
CA PRO A 573 12.67 6.69 -10.63
C PRO A 573 14.19 6.66 -10.84
N TYR A 574 14.91 5.98 -9.94
CA TYR A 574 16.37 5.79 -9.99
C TYR A 574 16.87 5.11 -11.28
N TRP A 575 16.00 4.70 -12.21
CA TRP A 575 16.37 4.20 -13.54
C TRP A 575 16.52 5.30 -14.61
N LEU A 576 16.14 6.55 -14.34
CA LEU A 576 16.26 7.66 -15.30
C LEU A 576 17.56 8.48 -15.19
N THR A 577 18.36 8.29 -14.14
CA THR A 577 19.57 9.08 -13.88
C THR A 577 20.85 8.51 -14.49
N GLU A 578 20.81 7.32 -15.11
CA GLU A 578 21.98 6.66 -15.75
C GLU A 578 21.88 6.54 -17.28
N SER A 579 21.11 7.40 -17.96
CA SER A 579 21.04 7.44 -19.43
C SER A 579 22.03 8.41 -20.07
#